data_AF-A0A812YNN8-F1
#
_entry.id   AF-A0A812YNN8-F1
#
_cell.length_a   1.000
_cell.length_b   1.000
_cell.length_c   1.000
_cell.angle_alpha   90.00
_cell.angle_beta   90.00
_cell.angle_gamma   90.00
#
_symmetry.space_group_name_H-M   'P 1'
#
loop_
_entity.id
_entity.type
_entity.pdbx_description
1 polymer ?
#
loop_
_entity_poly.entity_id
_entity_poly.type
_entity_poly.pdbx_seq_one_letter_code
_entity_poly.pdbx_strand_id
1 'polypeptide(L)'
;MQEPKSKGARKRNASAAGFKKEFKPYHATSVPKDTDLAANATADEPPTTAMLRNIPSKFTQQSLLEEIDAEGFSGLYDFFYLPMDVRNKTNVGYAFVNFLEPDDMARFSRHFEGYRFKNNNSQKIATVSPAHVQGLKRNIQQLSKKAVLHFNKGQYKPVVFRNGERVDFEVMAKELD
;
A
#
# COMPACT_ATOMS: atom_id res chain seq x y z
N MET A 1 -35.33 -46.13 -44.37
CA MET A 1 -36.04 -45.78 -43.11
C MET A 1 -34.96 -45.21 -42.19
N GLN A 2 -34.74 -43.89 -42.22
CA GLN A 2 -35.35 -42.87 -41.34
C GLN A 2 -35.13 -43.14 -39.85
N GLU A 3 -34.44 -42.17 -39.25
CA GLU A 3 -34.12 -41.89 -37.84
C GLU A 3 -35.39 -41.91 -36.91
N PRO A 4 -35.29 -41.93 -35.56
CA PRO A 4 -34.58 -40.88 -34.81
C PRO A 4 -33.84 -41.26 -33.52
N LYS A 5 -32.85 -40.40 -33.22
CA LYS A 5 -32.15 -40.27 -31.95
C LYS A 5 -33.02 -39.56 -30.92
N SER A 6 -33.14 -40.13 -29.72
CA SER A 6 -33.73 -39.47 -28.54
C SER A 6 -32.64 -38.98 -27.58
N LYS A 7 -32.73 -37.69 -27.22
CA LYS A 7 -31.83 -36.95 -26.34
C LYS A 7 -32.17 -37.20 -24.87
N GLY A 8 -31.24 -37.78 -24.11
CA GLY A 8 -31.30 -37.84 -22.64
C GLY A 8 -30.59 -36.64 -22.00
N ALA A 9 -31.37 -35.69 -21.50
CA ALA A 9 -30.89 -34.51 -20.78
C ALA A 9 -30.29 -34.89 -19.42
N ARG A 10 -29.00 -34.57 -19.19
CA ARG A 10 -28.38 -34.63 -17.86
C ARG A 10 -28.87 -33.44 -17.03
N LYS A 11 -29.75 -33.71 -16.06
CA LYS A 11 -30.11 -32.78 -14.97
C LYS A 11 -28.84 -32.38 -14.21
N ARG A 12 -28.46 -31.11 -14.29
CA ARG A 12 -27.48 -30.48 -13.39
C ARG A 12 -28.21 -30.13 -12.10
N ASN A 13 -27.91 -30.84 -11.02
CA ASN A 13 -28.32 -30.41 -9.68
C ASN A 13 -27.53 -29.15 -9.29
N ALA A 14 -28.30 -28.12 -8.95
CA ALA A 14 -27.82 -26.91 -8.33
C ALA A 14 -27.56 -27.14 -6.82
N SER A 15 -26.99 -26.09 -6.22
CA SER A 15 -26.87 -25.84 -4.78
C SER A 15 -25.92 -26.71 -3.96
N ALA A 16 -24.66 -26.26 -3.92
CA ALA A 16 -23.95 -26.08 -2.66
C ALA A 16 -23.38 -24.66 -2.65
N ALA A 17 -24.24 -23.68 -2.36
CA ALA A 17 -23.80 -22.33 -2.01
C ALA A 17 -23.16 -22.39 -0.63
N GLY A 18 -21.92 -22.88 -0.58
CA GLY A 18 -21.06 -22.68 0.58
C GLY A 18 -20.87 -21.18 0.74
N PHE A 19 -21.36 -20.63 1.84
CA PHE A 19 -21.06 -19.26 2.25
C PHE A 19 -19.54 -19.10 2.23
N LYS A 20 -19.00 -18.45 1.18
CA LYS A 20 -17.62 -17.99 1.18
C LYS A 20 -17.56 -16.93 2.26
N LYS A 21 -17.06 -17.32 3.44
CA LYS A 21 -16.74 -16.41 4.53
C LYS A 21 -15.87 -15.31 3.93
N GLU A 22 -16.43 -14.10 3.87
CA GLU A 22 -15.79 -12.94 3.29
C GLU A 22 -14.43 -12.72 3.97
N PHE A 23 -13.37 -12.73 3.16
CA PHE A 23 -12.00 -12.61 3.61
C PHE A 23 -11.76 -11.22 4.21
N LYS A 24 -11.50 -11.16 5.52
CA LYS A 24 -11.08 -9.96 6.24
C LYS A 24 -9.63 -10.16 6.70
N PRO A 25 -8.61 -9.58 6.02
CA PRO A 25 -7.25 -9.62 6.55
C PRO A 25 -7.19 -8.89 7.89
N TYR A 26 -6.26 -9.26 8.76
CA TYR A 26 -6.15 -8.74 10.14
C TYR A 26 -5.92 -7.20 10.18
N HIS A 27 -5.50 -6.60 9.06
CA HIS A 27 -5.39 -5.15 8.87
C HIS A 27 -6.58 -4.50 8.13
N ALA A 28 -7.50 -5.28 7.54
CA ALA A 28 -8.77 -4.73 7.00
C ALA A 28 -9.79 -4.39 8.09
N THR A 29 -9.61 -4.89 9.31
CA THR A 29 -10.43 -4.49 10.48
C THR A 29 -9.97 -3.17 11.10
N SER A 30 -8.77 -2.68 10.76
CA SER A 30 -8.17 -1.50 11.40
C SER A 30 -7.85 -0.35 10.44
N VAL A 31 -8.05 -0.54 9.14
CA VAL A 31 -7.99 0.53 8.14
C VAL A 31 -9.40 0.71 7.61
N PRO A 32 -10.10 1.77 8.01
CA PRO A 32 -11.44 2.02 7.51
C PRO A 32 -11.41 2.09 5.97
N LYS A 33 -12.22 1.25 5.32
CA LYS A 33 -12.32 1.22 3.86
C LYS A 33 -13.03 2.46 3.29
N ASP A 34 -13.78 3.18 4.13
CA ASP A 34 -14.61 4.34 3.76
C ASP A 34 -14.50 5.49 4.76
N THR A 35 -13.41 5.60 5.54
CA THR A 35 -13.21 6.87 6.26
C THR A 35 -12.73 7.88 5.22
N ASP A 36 -13.53 8.92 5.04
CA ASP A 36 -13.10 10.16 4.42
C ASP A 36 -11.97 10.74 5.30
N LEU A 37 -10.74 10.29 5.03
CA LEU A 37 -9.54 10.54 5.81
C LEU A 37 -8.91 11.91 5.49
N ALA A 38 -9.62 12.75 4.73
CA ALA A 38 -9.21 14.09 4.33
C ALA A 38 -9.11 15.08 5.52
N ALA A 39 -9.75 14.78 6.64
CA ALA A 39 -9.77 15.67 7.80
C ALA A 39 -8.67 15.28 8.80
N ASN A 40 -7.52 15.96 8.70
CA ASN A 40 -6.63 16.39 9.81
C ASN A 40 -5.26 16.85 9.31
N ALA A 41 -5.15 17.36 8.08
CA ALA A 41 -4.07 18.30 7.78
C ALA A 41 -4.36 19.58 8.58
N THR A 42 -3.48 19.93 9.52
CA THR A 42 -3.47 21.29 10.09
C THR A 42 -3.38 22.24 8.90
N ALA A 43 -4.39 23.08 8.70
CA ALA A 43 -4.59 23.86 7.48
C ALA A 43 -3.46 24.85 7.12
N ASP A 44 -2.41 24.96 7.94
CA ASP A 44 -1.30 25.90 7.78
C ASP A 44 -0.08 25.35 7.03
N GLU A 45 0.12 24.02 6.96
CA GLU A 45 1.31 23.44 6.31
C GLU A 45 0.95 22.52 5.14
N PRO A 46 1.55 22.72 3.95
CA PRO A 46 1.37 21.82 2.82
C PRO A 46 1.78 20.38 3.15
N PRO A 47 1.01 19.36 2.72
CA PRO A 47 1.28 17.98 3.08
C PRO A 47 2.52 17.43 2.38
N THR A 48 3.35 16.69 3.10
CA THR A 48 4.54 16.02 2.58
C THR A 48 4.38 14.50 2.47
N THR A 49 3.39 13.91 3.15
CA THR A 49 3.15 12.46 3.13
C THR A 49 1.98 12.09 2.23
N ALA A 50 2.23 11.23 1.25
CA ALA A 50 1.22 10.64 0.39
C ALA A 50 0.86 9.21 0.81
N MET A 51 -0.41 8.85 0.60
CA MET A 51 -0.91 7.48 0.61
C MET A 51 -1.15 7.04 -0.84
N LEU A 52 -0.33 6.12 -1.34
CA LEU A 52 -0.51 5.48 -2.63
C LEU A 52 -1.41 4.25 -2.47
N ARG A 53 -2.53 4.19 -3.18
CA ARG A 53 -3.51 3.09 -3.09
C ARG A 53 -3.59 2.28 -4.38
N ASN A 54 -4.31 1.16 -4.30
CA ASN A 54 -4.54 0.22 -5.39
C ASN A 54 -3.27 -0.44 -5.94
N ILE A 55 -2.28 -0.66 -5.08
CA ILE A 55 -1.03 -1.34 -5.45
C ILE A 55 -1.34 -2.84 -5.74
N PRO A 56 -0.76 -3.44 -6.80
CA PRO A 56 -0.90 -4.87 -7.05
C PRO A 56 -0.27 -5.68 -5.92
N SER A 57 -0.96 -6.72 -5.44
CA SER A 57 -0.61 -7.43 -4.19
C SER A 57 0.75 -8.13 -4.19
N LYS A 58 1.32 -8.36 -5.38
CA LYS A 58 2.64 -8.97 -5.58
C LYS A 58 3.81 -7.98 -5.50
N PHE A 59 3.54 -6.67 -5.46
CA PHE A 59 4.59 -5.69 -5.23
C PHE A 59 5.22 -5.91 -3.87
N THR A 60 6.55 -5.91 -3.88
CA THR A 60 7.37 -5.86 -2.68
C THR A 60 7.74 -4.43 -2.38
N GLN A 61 8.25 -4.17 -1.17
CA GLN A 61 8.80 -2.86 -0.81
C GLN A 61 9.88 -2.44 -1.81
N GLN A 62 10.81 -3.35 -2.12
CA GLN A 62 11.92 -3.09 -3.03
C GLN A 62 11.43 -2.78 -4.45
N SER A 63 10.57 -3.63 -5.02
CA SER A 63 10.09 -3.42 -6.39
C SER A 63 9.24 -2.17 -6.56
N LEU A 64 8.53 -1.75 -5.50
CA LEU A 64 7.76 -0.50 -5.53
C LEU A 64 8.66 0.73 -5.42
N LEU A 65 9.71 0.67 -4.59
CA LEU A 65 10.72 1.73 -4.51
C LEU A 65 11.45 1.91 -5.85
N GLU A 66 11.88 0.81 -6.47
CA GLU A 66 12.52 0.83 -7.79
C GLU A 66 11.62 1.45 -8.86
N GLU A 67 10.32 1.18 -8.83
CA GLU A 67 9.38 1.80 -9.76
C GLU A 67 9.19 3.30 -9.47
N ILE A 68 9.08 3.70 -8.20
CA ILE A 68 8.99 5.11 -7.81
C ILE A 68 10.26 5.88 -8.25
N ASP A 69 11.43 5.29 -8.05
CA ASP A 69 12.71 5.86 -8.44
C ASP A 69 12.81 5.99 -9.97
N ALA A 70 12.39 4.96 -10.72
CA ALA A 70 12.37 4.96 -12.17
C ALA A 70 11.44 6.04 -12.78
N GLU A 71 10.39 6.45 -12.05
CA GLU A 71 9.51 7.55 -12.43
C GLU A 71 10.07 8.95 -12.03
N GLY A 72 11.31 9.01 -11.54
CA GLY A 72 12.03 10.27 -11.30
C GLY A 72 11.78 10.89 -9.93
N PHE A 73 11.50 10.07 -8.92
CA PHE A 73 11.36 10.47 -7.51
C PHE A 73 12.51 10.02 -6.61
N SER A 74 13.55 9.43 -7.18
CA SER A 74 14.73 9.00 -6.43
C SER A 74 15.35 10.17 -5.66
N GLY A 75 15.61 9.96 -4.37
CA GLY A 75 16.19 10.96 -3.48
C GLY A 75 15.24 12.08 -3.02
N LEU A 76 13.96 12.05 -3.40
CA LEU A 76 12.97 13.08 -3.03
C LEU A 76 12.12 12.72 -1.81
N TYR A 77 12.34 11.54 -1.23
CA TYR A 77 11.59 11.03 -0.09
C TYR A 77 12.52 10.48 0.99
N ASP A 78 12.10 10.62 2.24
CA ASP A 78 12.86 10.21 3.43
C ASP A 78 12.22 9.04 4.18
N PHE A 79 10.99 8.66 3.81
CA PHE A 79 10.27 7.57 4.45
C PHE A 79 9.35 6.86 3.46
N PHE A 80 9.34 5.53 3.57
CA PHE A 80 8.49 4.66 2.80
C PHE A 80 7.98 3.50 3.66
N TYR A 81 6.69 3.18 3.56
CA TYR A 81 6.13 2.01 4.23
C TYR A 81 5.07 1.32 3.38
N LEU A 82 5.30 0.03 3.10
CA LEU A 82 4.36 -0.88 2.44
C LEU A 82 3.98 -1.99 3.43
N PRO A 83 2.79 -1.92 4.06
CA PRO A 83 2.34 -2.97 4.96
C PRO A 83 2.14 -4.29 4.21
N MET A 84 2.58 -5.38 4.84
CA MET A 84 2.54 -6.73 4.28
C MET A 84 1.62 -7.64 5.11
N ASP A 85 0.77 -8.40 4.42
CA ASP A 85 0.10 -9.55 4.97
C ASP A 85 1.12 -10.69 5.12
N VAL A 86 1.58 -10.91 6.35
CA VAL A 86 2.61 -11.92 6.68
C VAL A 86 2.16 -13.33 6.34
N ARG A 87 0.84 -13.62 6.39
CA ARG A 87 0.30 -14.95 6.11
C ARG A 87 0.36 -15.25 4.62
N ASN A 88 -0.06 -14.30 3.79
CA ASN A 88 -0.15 -14.49 2.34
C ASN A 88 1.12 -14.03 1.60
N LYS A 89 2.06 -13.38 2.30
CA LYS A 89 3.29 -12.79 1.73
C LYS A 89 2.98 -11.79 0.61
N THR A 90 1.90 -11.03 0.75
CA THR A 90 1.43 -10.03 -0.21
C THR A 90 1.26 -8.68 0.47
N ASN A 91 1.36 -7.57 -0.25
CA ASN A 91 0.98 -6.28 0.32
C ASN A 91 -0.54 -6.15 0.48
N VAL A 92 -0.95 -5.19 1.31
CA VAL A 92 -2.37 -4.90 1.59
C VAL A 92 -3.00 -3.89 0.62
N GLY A 93 -2.28 -3.49 -0.43
CA GLY A 93 -2.78 -2.65 -1.52
C GLY A 93 -2.59 -1.15 -1.36
N TYR A 94 -1.87 -0.68 -0.33
CA TYR A 94 -1.51 0.72 -0.18
C TYR A 94 -0.13 0.88 0.46
N ALA A 95 0.51 2.03 0.24
CA ALA A 95 1.78 2.42 0.81
C ALA A 95 1.75 3.88 1.28
N PHE A 96 2.70 4.24 2.13
CA PHE A 96 2.94 5.63 2.56
C PHE A 96 4.33 6.06 2.10
N VAL A 97 4.42 7.29 1.59
CA VAL A 97 5.68 7.91 1.15
C VAL A 97 5.72 9.33 1.71
N ASN A 98 6.75 9.67 2.49
CA ASN A 98 6.99 11.05 2.93
C ASN A 98 8.06 11.68 2.05
N PHE A 99 7.71 12.80 1.44
CA PHE A 99 8.61 13.61 0.63
C PHE A 99 9.35 14.63 1.50
N LEU A 100 10.52 15.04 1.01
CA LEU A 100 11.31 16.11 1.64
C LEU A 100 10.59 17.45 1.52
N GLU A 101 10.05 17.72 0.33
CA GLU A 101 9.34 18.96 0.02
C GLU A 101 7.87 18.69 -0.35
N PRO A 102 6.93 19.57 0.01
CA PRO A 102 5.53 19.44 -0.38
C PRO A 102 5.32 19.46 -1.91
N ASP A 103 6.17 20.18 -2.64
CA ASP A 103 6.10 20.25 -4.11
C ASP A 103 6.37 18.89 -4.75
N ASP A 104 7.28 18.10 -4.16
CA ASP A 104 7.56 16.73 -4.61
C ASP A 104 6.38 15.80 -4.34
N MET A 105 5.72 15.95 -3.18
CA MET A 105 4.47 15.23 -2.88
C MET A 105 3.36 15.59 -3.87
N ALA A 106 3.22 16.87 -4.21
CA ALA A 106 2.24 17.34 -5.18
C ALA A 106 2.54 16.81 -6.60
N ARG A 107 3.82 16.79 -7.01
CA ARG A 107 4.26 16.20 -8.27
C ARG A 107 4.01 14.69 -8.29
N PHE A 108 4.30 13.99 -7.21
CA PHE A 108 4.04 12.56 -7.05
C PHE A 108 2.55 12.26 -7.17
N SER A 109 1.70 13.05 -6.49
CA SER A 109 0.26 12.88 -6.54
C SER A 109 -0.27 13.03 -7.96
N ARG A 110 0.14 14.05 -8.71
CA ARG A 110 -0.27 14.21 -10.12
C ARG A 110 0.24 13.10 -11.03
N HIS A 111 1.44 12.59 -10.77
CA HIS A 111 2.07 11.56 -11.61
C HIS A 111 1.47 10.17 -11.39
N PHE A 112 1.25 9.80 -10.12
CA PHE A 112 0.75 8.48 -9.74
C PHE A 112 -0.78 8.39 -9.70
N GLU A 113 -1.51 9.50 -9.80
CA GLU A 113 -2.96 9.47 -10.00
C GLU A 113 -3.29 8.86 -11.37
N GLY A 114 -4.09 7.79 -11.39
CA GLY A 114 -4.40 7.09 -12.63
C GLY A 114 -3.26 6.20 -13.15
N TYR A 115 -2.16 6.05 -12.40
CA TYR A 115 -0.99 5.30 -12.86
C TYR A 115 -1.24 3.79 -12.90
N ARG A 116 -0.72 3.14 -13.94
CA ARG A 116 -0.73 1.69 -14.08
C ARG A 116 0.68 1.16 -13.84
N PHE A 117 0.82 0.40 -12.75
CA PHE A 117 2.07 -0.25 -12.40
C PHE A 117 2.61 -1.11 -13.54
N LYS A 118 3.91 -0.99 -13.81
CA LYS A 118 4.63 -1.72 -14.85
C LYS A 118 4.96 -3.13 -14.41
N ASN A 119 5.38 -3.97 -15.36
CA ASN A 119 5.94 -5.31 -15.11
C ASN A 119 5.03 -6.26 -14.30
N ASN A 120 3.71 -6.11 -14.42
CA ASN A 120 2.74 -6.99 -13.78
C ASN A 120 1.47 -7.13 -14.63
N ASN A 121 0.67 -8.17 -14.39
CA ASN A 121 -0.57 -8.44 -15.13
C ASN A 121 -1.82 -7.81 -14.48
N SER A 122 -1.64 -6.92 -13.50
CA SER A 122 -2.75 -6.30 -12.80
C SER A 122 -3.37 -5.18 -13.63
N GLN A 123 -4.70 -5.08 -13.57
CA GLN A 123 -5.45 -3.97 -14.15
C GLN A 123 -5.73 -2.86 -13.12
N LYS A 124 -5.13 -2.95 -11.92
CA LYS A 124 -5.33 -1.93 -10.89
C LYS A 124 -4.74 -0.59 -11.35
N ILE A 125 -5.47 0.46 -11.02
CA ILE A 125 -5.12 1.85 -11.31
C ILE A 125 -4.86 2.53 -9.97
N ALA A 126 -3.69 3.12 -9.83
CA ALA A 126 -3.27 3.82 -8.63
C ALA A 126 -4.13 5.06 -8.40
N THR A 127 -4.33 5.37 -7.12
CA THR A 127 -4.88 6.66 -6.67
C THR A 127 -4.02 7.17 -5.54
N VAL A 128 -3.83 8.48 -5.45
CA VAL A 128 -3.03 9.12 -4.41
C VAL A 128 -3.90 10.03 -3.57
N SER A 129 -3.67 10.07 -2.26
CA SER A 129 -4.21 11.12 -1.40
C SER A 129 -3.17 11.55 -0.38
N PRO A 130 -3.33 12.74 0.24
CA PRO A 130 -2.63 13.03 1.48
C PRO A 130 -2.86 11.91 2.51
N ALA A 131 -1.81 11.53 3.22
CA ALA A 131 -1.90 10.59 4.33
C ALA A 131 -2.48 11.28 5.57
N HIS A 132 -3.11 10.53 6.46
CA HIS A 132 -3.59 11.08 7.73
C HIS A 132 -2.43 11.55 8.64
N VAL A 133 -1.32 10.83 8.61
CA VAL A 133 -0.10 11.20 9.32
C VAL A 133 0.86 11.89 8.37
N GLN A 134 1.18 13.13 8.68
CA GLN A 134 2.06 13.99 7.88
C GLN A 134 3.43 14.14 8.54
N GLY A 135 4.48 14.10 7.71
CA GLY A 135 5.87 14.32 8.09
C GLY A 135 6.59 13.07 8.62
N LEU A 136 7.91 13.02 8.40
CA LEU A 136 8.81 11.93 8.82
C LEU A 136 8.65 11.58 10.30
N LYS A 137 8.80 12.57 11.18
CA LYS A 137 8.79 12.38 12.64
C LYS A 137 7.50 11.71 13.13
N ARG A 138 6.33 12.21 12.71
CA ARG A 138 5.04 11.66 13.15
C ARG A 138 4.82 10.25 12.59
N ASN A 139 5.24 9.99 11.35
CA ASN A 139 5.17 8.65 10.77
C ASN A 139 6.03 7.64 11.53
N ILE A 140 7.28 8.01 11.85
CA ILE A 140 8.19 7.19 12.65
C ILE A 140 7.61 6.95 14.04
N GLN A 141 7.16 7.99 14.76
CA GLN A 141 6.58 7.86 16.10
C GLN A 141 5.31 6.99 16.12
N GLN A 142 4.44 7.13 15.11
CA GLN A 142 3.25 6.28 15.01
C GLN A 142 3.61 4.82 14.77
N LEU A 143 4.61 4.58 13.91
CA LEU A 143 5.00 3.22 13.56
C LEU A 143 5.92 2.58 14.60
N SER A 144 6.77 3.33 15.31
CA SER A 144 7.62 2.80 16.40
C SER A 144 6.75 2.21 17.51
N LYS A 145 5.67 2.90 17.90
CA LYS A 145 4.68 2.40 18.86
C LYS A 145 4.02 1.09 18.43
N LYS A 146 3.79 0.91 17.12
CA LYS A 146 3.22 -0.31 16.54
C LYS A 146 4.28 -1.39 16.26
N ALA A 147 5.53 -0.96 16.02
CA ALA A 147 6.69 -1.76 15.63
C ALA A 147 7.15 -2.68 16.73
N VAL A 148 7.19 -2.16 17.96
CA VAL A 148 7.51 -2.89 19.20
C VAL A 148 6.68 -4.18 19.32
N LEU A 149 5.52 -4.26 18.65
CA LEU A 149 4.64 -5.42 18.71
C LEU A 149 4.82 -6.42 17.55
N HIS A 150 5.28 -6.02 16.34
CA HIS A 150 5.06 -6.87 15.14
C HIS A 150 6.12 -6.87 14.02
N PHE A 151 7.14 -6.01 13.99
CA PHE A 151 8.08 -5.93 12.83
C PHE A 151 9.30 -6.88 12.90
N ASN A 152 9.21 -7.99 13.63
CA ASN A 152 10.33 -8.91 13.87
C ASN A 152 10.85 -9.66 12.61
N LYS A 153 10.34 -9.33 11.42
CA LYS A 153 10.84 -9.81 10.11
C LYS A 153 11.25 -8.60 9.27
N GLY A 154 12.56 -8.36 9.17
CA GLY A 154 13.16 -7.10 8.69
C GLY A 154 12.62 -6.55 7.37
N GLN A 155 12.20 -7.39 6.43
CA GLN A 155 11.65 -6.97 5.13
C GLN A 155 10.26 -6.29 5.19
N TYR A 156 9.62 -6.24 6.36
CA TYR A 156 8.31 -5.60 6.57
C TYR A 156 8.41 -4.30 7.38
N LYS A 157 9.63 -3.90 7.75
CA LYS A 157 9.87 -2.63 8.43
C LYS A 157 9.72 -1.46 7.44
N PRO A 158 9.34 -0.27 7.92
CA PRO A 158 9.46 0.94 7.12
C PRO A 158 10.90 1.16 6.66
N VAL A 159 11.05 1.77 5.48
CA VAL A 159 12.33 2.27 4.98
C VAL A 159 12.42 3.74 5.33
N VAL A 160 13.58 4.14 5.82
CA VAL A 160 13.90 5.53 6.12
C VAL A 160 15.23 5.88 5.47
N PHE A 161 15.34 7.12 5.04
CA PHE A 161 16.52 7.66 4.38
C PHE A 161 17.00 8.91 5.11
N ARG A 162 18.32 9.09 5.17
CA ARG A 162 18.98 10.30 5.65
C ARG A 162 20.00 10.71 4.61
N ASN A 163 19.91 11.94 4.10
CA ASN A 163 20.81 12.45 3.07
C ASN A 163 20.93 11.52 1.84
N GLY A 164 19.81 10.89 1.45
CA GLY A 164 19.76 9.94 0.34
C GLY A 164 20.23 8.51 0.66
N GLU A 165 20.75 8.26 1.86
CA GLU A 165 21.21 6.94 2.28
C GLU A 165 20.19 6.23 3.16
N ARG A 166 19.97 4.92 2.92
CA ARG A 166 19.06 4.12 3.74
C ARG A 166 19.64 3.93 5.15
N VAL A 167 18.84 4.24 6.17
CA VAL A 167 19.22 4.07 7.58
C VAL A 167 18.34 3.00 8.23
N ASP A 168 18.84 2.39 9.30
CA ASP A 168 18.02 1.48 10.11
C ASP A 168 16.87 2.24 10.79
N PHE A 169 15.66 1.68 10.68
CA PHE A 169 14.44 2.29 11.22
C PHE A 169 14.50 2.48 12.74
N GLU A 170 15.09 1.55 13.49
CA GLU A 170 15.17 1.63 14.95
C GLU A 170 16.17 2.69 15.41
N VAL A 171 17.25 2.90 14.65
CA VAL A 171 18.19 4.01 14.88
C VAL A 171 17.46 5.34 14.68
N MET A 172 16.78 5.52 13.54
CA MET A 172 16.00 6.73 13.26
C MET A 172 14.88 6.97 14.27
N ALA A 173 14.20 5.92 14.73
CA ALA A 173 13.16 6.03 15.73
C ALA A 173 13.68 6.55 17.08
N LYS A 174 14.85 6.07 17.52
CA LYS A 174 15.48 6.51 18.79
C LYS A 174 16.00 7.94 18.73
N GLU A 175 16.43 8.43 17.57
CA GLU A 175 16.92 9.81 17.41
C GLU A 175 15.78 10.85 17.41
N LEU A 176 14.57 10.43 17.05
CA LEU A 176 13.41 11.32 16.87
C LEU A 176 12.38 11.26 18.02
N ASP A 177 12.58 10.37 18.99
CA ASP A 177 11.87 10.33 20.28
C ASP A 177 12.34 11.47 21.20
#